data_AF-A0A1I6RTV1-F1
#
_entry.id   AF-A0A1I6RTV1-F1
#
_cell.length_a   1.000
_cell.length_b   1.000
_cell.length_c   1.000
_cell.angle_alpha   90.00
_cell.angle_beta   90.00
_cell.angle_gamma   90.00
#
_symmetry.space_group_name_H-M   'P 1'
#
loop_
_entity.id
_entity.type
_entity.pdbx_description
1 polymer ?
#
loop_
_entity_poly.entity_id
_entity_poly.type
_entity_poly.pdbx_seq_one_letter_code
_entity_poly.pdbx_strand_id
1 'polypeptide(L)'
;MDLQQRVEALEARVAALESGRSAEAEPAPEPSGGHLRYEGHLAEPAELDWRIDVDPTRVLALPDGPRTDVLAALGHPARAAIVRLLAAQGPQPAAALQEAADLGSPGRLYHHLKSLTAANLVDQDKRGTYRLRPQATIPALVLLTAASDIADQLR
;
A
#
# COMPACT_ATOMS: atom_id res chain seq x y z
N MET A 1 -12.60 -3.74 31.06
CA MET A 1 -11.38 -3.00 30.65
C MET A 1 -11.86 -1.62 30.26
N ASP A 2 -11.39 -0.60 30.98
CA ASP A 2 -11.79 0.79 30.75
C ASP A 2 -11.24 1.26 29.39
N LEU A 3 -12.04 2.01 28.63
CA LEU A 3 -11.64 2.52 27.31
C LEU A 3 -10.44 3.46 27.44
N GLN A 4 -10.37 4.21 28.53
CA GLN A 4 -9.29 5.15 28.79
C GLN A 4 -7.93 4.45 28.94
N GLN A 5 -7.90 3.35 29.69
CA GLN A 5 -6.69 2.51 29.84
C GLN A 5 -6.20 1.92 28.50
N ARG A 6 -7.12 1.65 27.57
CA ARG A 6 -6.77 1.08 26.26
C ARG A 6 -6.23 2.14 25.30
N VAL A 7 -6.68 3.39 25.42
CA VAL A 7 -6.14 4.53 24.66
C VAL A 7 -4.72 4.85 25.13
N GLU A 8 -4.50 4.98 26.44
CA GLU A 8 -3.17 5.25 27.00
C GLU A 8 -2.14 4.19 26.59
N ALA A 9 -2.55 2.91 26.61
CA ALA A 9 -1.70 1.81 26.17
C ALA A 9 -1.36 1.87 24.67
N LEU A 10 -2.27 2.38 23.84
CA LEU A 10 -2.02 2.56 22.40
C LEU A 10 -1.11 3.76 22.15
N GLU A 11 -1.33 4.88 22.83
CA GLU A 11 -0.49 6.09 22.73
C GLU A 11 0.96 5.80 23.14
N ALA A 12 1.16 5.09 24.26
CA ALA A 12 2.49 4.68 24.72
C ALA A 12 3.20 3.80 23.68
N ARG A 13 2.46 2.91 23.02
CA ARG A 13 3.01 2.00 22.00
C ARG A 13 3.33 2.73 20.69
N VAL A 14 2.54 3.74 20.31
CA VAL A 14 2.83 4.61 19.16
C VAL A 14 4.09 5.43 19.43
N ALA A 15 4.20 6.05 20.60
CA ALA A 15 5.39 6.82 20.98
C ALA A 15 6.68 5.97 20.98
N ALA A 16 6.60 4.72 21.45
CA ALA A 16 7.72 3.78 21.39
C ALA A 16 8.13 3.42 19.94
N LEU A 17 7.15 3.26 19.03
CA LEU A 17 7.41 2.97 17.62
C LEU A 17 7.99 4.18 16.89
N GLU A 18 7.51 5.39 17.18
CA GLU A 18 8.00 6.64 16.57
C GLU A 18 9.43 6.99 17.02
N SER A 19 9.75 6.76 18.30
CA SER A 19 11.10 6.94 18.84
C SER A 19 12.09 5.90 18.28
N GLY A 20 11.69 4.63 18.16
CA GLY A 20 12.52 3.58 17.54
C GLY A 20 12.84 3.88 16.07
N ARG A 21 11.84 4.37 15.30
CA ARG A 21 12.02 4.77 13.89
C ARG A 21 12.97 5.96 13.72
N SER A 22 13.13 6.78 14.74
CA SER A 22 14.07 7.91 14.76
C SER A 22 15.49 7.49 15.18
N ALA A 23 15.62 6.45 16.02
CA ALA A 23 16.91 5.96 16.52
C ALA A 23 17.63 4.98 15.56
N GLU A 24 16.89 4.31 14.67
CA GLU A 24 17.43 3.45 13.61
C GLU A 24 17.84 4.21 12.34
N ALA A 25 17.81 5.55 12.38
CA ALA A 25 18.33 6.37 11.28
C ALA A 25 19.86 6.32 11.28
N GLU A 26 20.43 5.44 10.44
CA GLU A 26 21.80 5.59 9.95
C GLU A 26 22.05 7.05 9.55
N PRO A 27 23.27 7.60 9.78
CA PRO A 27 23.56 8.97 9.42
C PRO A 27 23.19 9.19 7.95
N ALA A 28 22.25 10.11 7.73
CA ALA A 28 21.74 10.40 6.41
C ALA A 28 22.93 10.79 5.50
N PRO A 29 23.05 10.21 4.29
CA PRO A 29 24.01 10.72 3.33
C PRO A 29 23.79 12.22 3.14
N GLU A 30 24.88 12.98 2.98
CA GLU A 30 24.83 14.42 2.68
C GLU A 30 23.78 14.65 1.57
N PRO A 31 22.80 15.55 1.79
CA PRO A 31 21.69 15.71 0.86
C PRO A 31 22.24 16.06 -0.52
N SER A 32 21.89 15.24 -1.52
CA SER A 32 22.36 15.38 -2.90
C SER A 32 21.86 16.66 -3.59
N GLY A 33 21.08 17.50 -2.89
CA GLY A 33 20.38 18.67 -3.42
C GLY A 33 19.07 18.35 -4.15
N GLY A 34 18.77 17.06 -4.38
CA GLY A 34 17.51 16.60 -4.99
C GLY A 34 16.51 16.10 -3.94
N HIS A 35 15.22 16.18 -4.25
CA HIS A 35 14.15 15.58 -3.45
C HIS A 35 13.17 14.83 -4.36
N LEU A 36 12.70 13.67 -3.90
CA LEU A 36 11.59 12.94 -4.51
C LEU A 36 10.42 12.96 -3.52
N ARG A 37 9.30 13.54 -3.94
CA ARG A 37 8.07 13.63 -3.15
C ARG A 37 6.94 12.97 -3.90
N TYR A 38 6.13 12.22 -3.17
CA TYR A 38 4.78 11.92 -3.61
C TYR A 38 3.81 12.17 -2.47
N GLU A 39 2.62 12.61 -2.84
CA GLU A 39 1.52 12.86 -1.93
C GLU A 39 0.21 12.40 -2.55
N GLY A 40 -0.78 12.17 -1.70
CA GLY A 40 -2.12 11.83 -2.13
C GLY A 40 -3.10 12.11 -1.02
N HIS A 41 -4.30 12.49 -1.43
CA HIS A 41 -5.45 12.62 -0.56
C HIS A 41 -6.60 11.82 -1.17
N LEU A 42 -7.22 10.98 -0.36
CA LEU A 42 -8.39 10.18 -0.74
C LEU A 42 -9.47 10.45 0.29
N ALA A 43 -10.67 10.88 -0.14
CA ALA A 43 -11.79 11.11 0.77
C ALA A 43 -12.64 9.84 0.95
N GLU A 44 -12.76 9.02 -0.09
CA GLU A 44 -13.59 7.81 -0.15
C GLU A 44 -12.80 6.68 -0.81
N PRO A 45 -12.94 5.41 -0.41
CA PRO A 45 -13.86 4.85 0.60
C PRO A 45 -13.38 5.05 2.06
N ALA A 46 -12.22 5.67 2.24
CA ALA A 46 -11.68 6.02 3.54
C ALA A 46 -10.86 7.31 3.39
N GLU A 47 -11.00 8.21 4.35
CA GLU A 47 -10.19 9.42 4.41
C GLU A 47 -8.74 9.06 4.70
N LEU A 48 -7.87 9.29 3.73
CA LEU A 48 -6.43 9.04 3.81
C LEU A 48 -5.68 10.27 3.32
N ASP A 49 -4.74 10.72 4.15
CA ASP A 49 -3.74 11.71 3.78
C ASP A 49 -2.37 11.05 3.87
N TRP A 50 -1.57 11.20 2.82
CA TRP A 50 -0.24 10.61 2.75
C TRP A 50 0.71 11.54 2.03
N ARG A 51 1.89 11.72 2.61
CA ARG A 51 3.00 12.44 1.98
C ARG A 51 4.31 11.82 2.43
N ILE A 52 5.21 11.61 1.47
CA ILE A 52 6.61 11.32 1.78
C ILE A 52 7.51 12.27 1.02
N ASP A 53 8.65 12.57 1.62
CA ASP A 53 9.74 13.29 1.01
C ASP A 53 11.02 12.51 1.28
N VAL A 54 11.72 12.12 0.23
CA VAL A 54 12.89 11.24 0.31
C VAL A 54 14.01 11.75 -0.57
N ASP A 55 15.23 11.65 -0.06
CA ASP A 55 16.43 11.89 -0.87
C ASP A 55 16.56 10.79 -1.94
N PRO A 56 16.72 11.14 -3.23
CA PRO A 56 16.87 10.15 -4.30
C PRO A 56 18.02 9.17 -4.07
N THR A 57 19.14 9.61 -3.50
CA THR A 57 20.29 8.73 -3.22
C THR A 57 19.93 7.63 -2.24
N ARG A 58 19.11 7.95 -1.23
CA ARG A 58 18.58 6.97 -0.28
C ARG A 58 17.69 5.95 -0.97
N VAL A 59 16.79 6.38 -1.84
CA VAL A 59 15.88 5.47 -2.58
C VAL A 59 16.67 4.52 -3.47
N LEU A 60 17.70 5.03 -4.15
CA LEU A 60 18.57 4.24 -5.02
C LEU A 60 19.38 3.19 -4.25
N ALA A 61 19.76 3.48 -3.00
CA ALA A 61 20.51 2.57 -2.13
C ALA A 61 19.65 1.43 -1.51
N LEU A 62 18.33 1.51 -1.58
CA LEU A 62 17.45 0.47 -1.02
C LEU A 62 17.56 -0.87 -1.78
N PRO A 63 17.43 -2.01 -1.10
CA PRO A 63 17.44 -3.33 -1.74
C PRO A 63 16.32 -3.49 -2.79
N ASP A 64 16.65 -4.17 -3.89
CA ASP A 64 15.71 -4.40 -5.00
C ASP A 64 14.58 -5.37 -4.67
N GLY A 65 14.87 -6.48 -3.98
CA GLY A 65 13.91 -7.58 -3.76
C GLY A 65 12.52 -7.10 -3.30
N PRO A 66 12.40 -6.41 -2.16
CA PRO A 66 11.11 -5.94 -1.65
C PRO A 66 10.35 -5.02 -2.62
N ARG A 67 11.03 -4.09 -3.31
CA ARG A 67 10.36 -3.19 -4.26
C ARG A 67 9.92 -3.94 -5.53
N THR A 68 10.74 -4.86 -6.02
CA THR A 68 10.39 -5.69 -7.17
C THR A 68 9.24 -6.65 -6.89
N ASP A 69 9.11 -7.17 -5.66
CA ASP A 69 8.00 -8.02 -5.25
C ASP A 69 6.65 -7.27 -5.28
N VAL A 70 6.64 -6.01 -4.84
CA VAL A 70 5.45 -5.14 -4.91
C VAL A 70 5.08 -4.84 -6.36
N LEU A 71 6.05 -4.46 -7.18
CA LEU A 71 5.83 -4.19 -8.60
C LEU A 71 5.33 -5.44 -9.33
N ALA A 72 5.93 -6.60 -9.07
CA ALA A 72 5.49 -7.88 -9.61
C ALA A 72 4.05 -8.20 -9.17
N ALA A 73 3.70 -7.95 -7.91
CA ALA A 73 2.33 -8.14 -7.41
C ALA A 73 1.31 -7.21 -8.09
N LEU A 74 1.70 -6.01 -8.53
CA LEU A 74 0.79 -5.13 -9.30
C LEU A 74 0.80 -5.43 -10.81
N GLY A 75 1.89 -5.99 -11.35
CA GLY A 75 2.12 -6.23 -12.78
C GLY A 75 1.29 -7.35 -13.43
N HIS A 76 0.08 -7.64 -12.94
CA HIS A 76 -0.83 -8.61 -13.58
C HIS A 76 -2.24 -8.03 -13.69
N PRO A 77 -2.91 -8.11 -14.86
CA PRO A 77 -4.21 -7.48 -15.10
C PRO A 77 -5.28 -7.81 -14.05
N ALA A 78 -5.45 -9.10 -13.70
CA ALA A 78 -6.39 -9.52 -12.65
C ALA A 78 -6.09 -8.88 -11.27
N ARG A 79 -4.82 -8.74 -10.89
CA ARG A 79 -4.42 -8.13 -9.60
C ARG A 79 -4.63 -6.63 -9.61
N ALA A 80 -4.31 -5.96 -10.72
CA ALA A 80 -4.60 -4.55 -10.92
C ALA A 80 -6.12 -4.28 -10.86
N ALA A 81 -6.95 -5.16 -11.44
CA ALA A 81 -8.40 -5.04 -11.36
C ALA A 81 -8.93 -5.17 -9.91
N ILE A 82 -8.42 -6.13 -9.14
CA ILE A 82 -8.73 -6.27 -7.70
C ILE A 82 -8.36 -5.00 -6.93
N VAL A 83 -7.12 -4.50 -7.12
CA VAL A 83 -6.64 -3.29 -6.44
C VAL A 83 -7.50 -2.07 -6.80
N ARG A 84 -7.86 -1.89 -8.08
CA ARG A 84 -8.75 -0.80 -8.50
C ARG A 84 -10.14 -0.90 -7.87
N LEU A 85 -10.74 -2.10 -7.84
CA LEU A 85 -12.04 -2.31 -7.20
C LEU A 85 -11.99 -1.93 -5.72
N LEU A 86 -10.98 -2.42 -5.00
CA LEU A 86 -10.81 -2.14 -3.57
C LEU A 86 -10.51 -0.67 -3.28
N ALA A 87 -9.74 0.00 -4.15
CA ALA A 87 -9.47 1.43 -4.04
C ALA A 87 -10.73 2.27 -4.27
N ALA A 88 -11.60 1.87 -5.20
CA ALA A 88 -12.80 2.63 -5.55
C ALA A 88 -13.99 2.35 -4.61
N GLN A 89 -14.11 1.13 -4.09
CA GLN A 89 -15.32 0.67 -3.37
C GLN A 89 -15.05 0.18 -1.94
N GLY A 90 -13.80 0.23 -1.48
CA GLY A 90 -13.44 -0.19 -0.13
C GLY A 90 -13.41 -1.70 0.05
N PRO A 91 -13.65 -2.21 1.27
CA PRO A 91 -13.63 -3.64 1.54
C PRO A 91 -14.67 -4.42 0.71
N GLN A 92 -14.26 -5.51 0.06
CA GLN A 92 -15.11 -6.30 -0.83
C GLN A 92 -15.03 -7.81 -0.53
N PRO A 93 -16.13 -8.57 -0.69
CA PRO A 93 -16.11 -10.02 -0.53
C PRO A 93 -15.38 -10.70 -1.70
N ALA A 94 -14.88 -11.93 -1.47
CA ALA A 94 -14.15 -12.70 -2.49
C ALA A 94 -14.88 -12.82 -3.83
N ALA A 95 -16.22 -12.95 -3.82
CA ALA A 95 -17.03 -13.05 -5.03
C ALA A 95 -16.91 -11.81 -5.92
N ALA A 96 -16.98 -10.60 -5.34
CA ALA A 96 -16.83 -9.35 -6.08
C ALA A 96 -15.42 -9.19 -6.66
N LEU A 97 -14.40 -9.65 -5.92
CA LEU A 97 -13.01 -9.65 -6.42
C LEU A 97 -12.81 -10.62 -7.58
N GLN A 98 -13.44 -11.80 -7.52
CA GLN A 98 -13.39 -12.79 -8.58
C GLN A 98 -14.00 -12.25 -9.87
N GLU A 99 -15.15 -11.59 -9.76
CA GLU A 99 -15.86 -10.95 -10.86
C GLU A 99 -15.03 -9.82 -11.48
N ALA A 100 -14.53 -8.89 -10.67
CA ALA A 100 -13.71 -7.78 -11.17
C ALA A 100 -12.40 -8.24 -11.82
N ALA A 101 -11.85 -9.37 -11.36
CA ALA A 101 -10.64 -9.97 -11.92
C ALA A 101 -10.88 -10.82 -13.18
N ASP A 102 -12.15 -10.97 -13.61
CA ASP A 102 -12.57 -11.85 -14.72
C ASP A 102 -12.02 -13.28 -14.60
N LEU A 103 -12.13 -13.85 -13.39
CA LEU A 103 -11.57 -15.16 -13.08
C LEU A 103 -12.65 -16.26 -13.17
N GLY A 104 -12.48 -17.16 -14.14
CA GLY A 104 -13.36 -18.31 -14.32
C GLY A 104 -13.32 -19.39 -13.23
N SER A 105 -12.44 -19.28 -12.21
CA SER A 105 -12.45 -20.21 -11.07
C SER A 105 -12.01 -19.57 -9.75
N PRO A 106 -12.60 -20.00 -8.60
CA PRO A 106 -12.23 -19.49 -7.27
C PRO A 106 -10.76 -19.76 -6.90
N GLY A 107 -10.19 -20.89 -7.35
CA GLY A 107 -8.80 -21.26 -7.04
C GLY A 107 -7.79 -20.21 -7.53
N ARG A 108 -8.03 -19.61 -8.71
CA ARG A 108 -7.16 -18.56 -9.25
C ARG A 108 -7.18 -17.29 -8.39
N LEU A 109 -8.35 -16.93 -7.84
CA LEU A 109 -8.48 -15.76 -6.97
C LEU A 109 -7.55 -15.87 -5.76
N TYR A 110 -7.52 -17.02 -5.07
CA TYR A 110 -6.68 -17.18 -3.89
C TYR A 110 -5.18 -17.10 -4.19
N HIS A 111 -4.75 -17.53 -5.38
CA HIS A 111 -3.37 -17.31 -5.81
C HIS A 111 -3.06 -15.81 -5.97
N HIS A 112 -3.97 -15.04 -6.58
CA HIS A 112 -3.81 -13.59 -6.73
C HIS A 112 -3.82 -12.86 -5.38
N LEU A 113 -4.75 -13.22 -4.48
CA LEU A 113 -4.83 -12.66 -3.14
C LEU A 113 -3.59 -12.99 -2.31
N LYS A 114 -3.07 -14.23 -2.40
CA LYS A 114 -1.82 -14.60 -1.72
C LYS A 114 -0.65 -13.73 -2.18
N SER A 115 -0.52 -13.47 -3.49
CA SER A 115 0.51 -12.55 -4.00
C SER A 115 0.33 -11.12 -3.47
N LEU A 116 -0.90 -10.59 -3.50
CA LEU A 116 -1.19 -9.24 -3.02
C LEU A 116 -0.96 -9.08 -1.51
N THR A 117 -1.32 -10.09 -0.71
CA THR A 117 -1.08 -10.09 0.73
C THR A 117 0.40 -10.27 1.07
N ALA A 118 1.12 -11.15 0.37
CA ALA A 118 2.56 -11.28 0.55
C ALA A 118 3.32 -9.98 0.23
N ALA A 119 2.83 -9.23 -0.76
CA ALA A 119 3.34 -7.90 -1.13
C ALA A 119 2.79 -6.76 -0.28
N ASN A 120 2.10 -7.04 0.84
CA ASN A 120 1.61 -6.01 1.76
C ASN A 120 0.64 -5.00 1.11
N LEU A 121 -0.10 -5.39 0.08
CA LEU A 121 -1.10 -4.53 -0.58
C LEU A 121 -2.50 -4.74 -0.01
N VAL A 122 -2.89 -6.00 0.21
CA VAL A 122 -4.24 -6.40 0.61
C VAL A 122 -4.21 -7.23 1.90
N ASP A 123 -5.17 -7.00 2.79
CA ASP A 123 -5.47 -7.90 3.91
C ASP A 123 -6.94 -8.36 3.89
N GLN A 124 -7.24 -9.37 4.71
CA GLN A 124 -8.59 -9.89 4.89
C GLN A 124 -9.08 -9.51 6.30
N ASP A 125 -10.30 -8.99 6.39
CA ASP A 125 -10.94 -8.72 7.65
C ASP A 125 -11.58 -9.98 8.27
N LYS A 126 -12.07 -9.86 9.51
CA LYS A 126 -12.68 -11.00 10.23
C LYS A 126 -14.00 -11.48 9.62
N ARG A 127 -14.62 -10.71 8.72
CA ARG A 127 -15.90 -11.04 8.05
C ARG A 127 -15.67 -11.69 6.69
N GLY A 128 -14.42 -11.94 6.32
CA GLY A 128 -14.06 -12.57 5.05
C GLY A 128 -14.03 -11.63 3.85
N THR A 129 -14.12 -10.31 4.10
CA THR A 129 -13.91 -9.28 3.07
C THR A 129 -12.44 -8.93 2.98
N TYR A 130 -11.99 -8.49 1.81
CA TYR A 130 -10.63 -8.03 1.58
C TYR A 130 -10.62 -6.54 1.38
N ARG A 131 -9.54 -5.89 1.78
CA ARG A 131 -9.35 -4.44 1.61
C ARG A 131 -7.92 -4.13 1.24
N LEU A 132 -7.69 -2.99 0.60
CA LEU A 132 -6.35 -2.41 0.57
C LEU A 132 -5.95 -2.04 1.99
N ARG A 133 -4.69 -2.33 2.34
CA ARG A 133 -4.15 -1.85 3.61
C ARG A 133 -4.06 -0.32 3.52
N PRO A 134 -4.50 0.45 4.54
CA PRO A 134 -4.44 1.92 4.51
C PRO A 134 -3.05 2.46 4.17
N GLN A 135 -1.99 1.83 4.68
CA GLN A 135 -0.60 2.23 4.44
C GLN A 135 -0.10 1.92 3.01
N ALA A 136 -0.87 1.14 2.24
CA ALA A 136 -0.55 0.76 0.87
C ALA A 136 -1.48 1.41 -0.16
N THR A 137 -2.65 1.93 0.24
CA THR A 137 -3.65 2.48 -0.68
C THR A 137 -3.10 3.61 -1.53
N ILE A 138 -2.63 4.71 -0.91
CA ILE A 138 -2.09 5.85 -1.68
C ILE A 138 -0.81 5.46 -2.43
N PRO A 139 0.18 4.77 -1.84
CA PRO A 139 1.34 4.29 -2.59
C PRO A 139 0.98 3.42 -3.81
N ALA A 140 0.01 2.52 -3.70
CA ALA A 140 -0.44 1.70 -4.84
C ALA A 140 -1.10 2.54 -5.94
N LEU A 141 -1.91 3.53 -5.57
CA LEU A 141 -2.49 4.48 -6.53
C LEU A 141 -1.41 5.32 -7.21
N VAL A 142 -0.41 5.80 -6.47
CA VAL A 142 0.74 6.51 -7.04
C VAL A 142 1.51 5.64 -8.03
N LEU A 143 1.74 4.35 -7.72
CA LEU A 143 2.38 3.41 -8.65
C LEU A 143 1.57 3.23 -9.93
N LEU A 144 0.24 3.10 -9.83
CA LEU A 144 -0.64 3.00 -11.00
C LEU A 144 -0.64 4.29 -11.82
N THR A 145 -0.70 5.46 -11.18
CA THR A 145 -0.63 6.76 -11.84
C THR A 145 0.70 6.97 -12.54
N ALA A 146 1.82 6.66 -11.89
CA ALA A 146 3.15 6.75 -12.49
C ALA A 146 3.29 5.78 -13.67
N ALA A 147 2.73 4.57 -13.57
CA ALA A 147 2.69 3.63 -14.68
C ALA A 147 1.84 4.16 -15.86
N SER A 148 0.71 4.82 -15.59
CA SER A 148 -0.09 5.50 -16.62
C SER A 148 0.67 6.64 -17.29
N ASP A 149 1.43 7.43 -16.53
CA ASP A 149 2.27 8.50 -17.09
C ASP A 149 3.36 7.95 -18.02
N ILE A 150 4.10 6.93 -17.56
CA ILE A 150 5.12 6.24 -18.36
C ILE A 150 4.52 5.62 -19.63
N ALA A 151 3.29 5.11 -19.54
CA ALA A 151 2.56 4.57 -20.68
C ALA A 151 1.92 5.65 -21.58
N ASP A 152 2.24 6.93 -21.36
CA ASP A 152 1.69 8.09 -22.07
C ASP A 152 0.14 8.19 -22.02
N GLN A 153 -0.49 7.68 -20.96
CA GLN A 153 -1.95 7.67 -20.80
C GLN A 153 -2.53 8.93 -20.10
N LEU A 154 -1.68 9.79 -19.54
CA LEU A 154 -2.09 11.00 -18.82
C LEU A 154 -1.99 12.28 -19.67
N ARG A 155 -1.71 12.15 -20.96
CA ARG A 155 -1.58 13.28 -21.90
C ARG A 155 -2.85 13.51 -22.71
#